data_AF-A0A821MHC8-F1
#
_entry.id   AF-A0A821MHC8-F1
#
_cell.length_a   1.000
_cell.length_b   1.000
_cell.length_c   1.000
_cell.angle_alpha   90.00
_cell.angle_beta   90.00
_cell.angle_gamma   90.00
#
_symmetry.space_group_name_H-M   'P 1'
#
loop_
_entity.id
_entity.type
_entity.pdbx_description
1 polymer ?
#
loop_
_entity_poly.entity_id
_entity_poly.type
_entity_poly.pdbx_seq_one_letter_code
_entity_poly.pdbx_strand_id
1 'polypeptide(L)'
;ELDERKNAAKEWTKINNRIRTCLRQAAAKCFEQGQINANDYDDFFISVTEKEIVNGILSVPNANQRTLCFLREIDGIYDHLSDSKASRFIDLYYSDDGKPIIDNEAEQLLNRLKCTRIPNALQSNNIYSYKVHWTENGINRHDHIEYISKFNDDFYDAIKQQIDNCVKS
;
A
#
# COMPACT_ATOMS: atom_id res chain seq x y z
N GLU A 1 0.30 -13.75 29.93
CA GLU A 1 -0.60 -13.10 28.95
C GLU A 1 0.09 -12.29 27.85
N LEU A 2 0.80 -11.18 28.12
CA LEU A 2 1.45 -10.36 27.08
C LEU A 2 2.53 -11.11 26.28
N ASP A 3 3.35 -11.92 26.95
CA ASP A 3 4.40 -12.71 26.30
C ASP A 3 3.85 -13.92 25.54
N GLU A 4 2.73 -14.50 26.00
CA GLU A 4 2.03 -15.56 25.27
C GLU A 4 1.43 -15.03 23.97
N ARG A 5 0.84 -13.83 23.98
CA ARG A 5 0.32 -13.18 22.76
C ARG A 5 1.45 -12.90 21.76
N LYS A 6 2.60 -12.42 22.23
CA LYS A 6 3.78 -12.19 21.38
C LYS A 6 4.30 -13.49 20.76
N ASN A 7 4.38 -14.56 21.54
CA ASN A 7 4.83 -15.86 21.04
C ASN A 7 3.82 -16.46 20.04
N ALA A 8 2.53 -16.40 20.33
CA ALA A 8 1.49 -16.83 19.40
C ALA A 8 1.53 -16.04 18.08
N ALA A 9 1.73 -14.72 18.13
CA ALA A 9 1.87 -13.89 16.94
C ALA A 9 3.10 -14.26 16.09
N LYS A 10 4.24 -14.57 16.73
CA LYS A 10 5.44 -15.05 16.04
C LYS A 10 5.20 -16.39 15.34
N GLU A 11 4.61 -17.36 16.04
CA GLU A 11 4.29 -18.67 15.46
C GLU A 11 3.26 -18.56 14.33
N TRP A 12 2.23 -17.74 14.50
CA TRP A 12 1.27 -17.45 13.44
C TRP A 12 1.94 -16.86 12.20
N THR A 13 2.83 -15.88 12.38
CA THR A 13 3.57 -15.25 11.28
C THR A 13 4.39 -16.29 10.51
N LYS A 14 5.09 -17.17 11.21
CA LYS A 14 5.87 -18.26 10.61
C LYS A 14 5.01 -19.22 9.79
N ILE A 15 3.87 -19.65 10.35
CA ILE A 15 2.93 -20.56 9.67
C ILE A 15 2.30 -19.88 8.45
N ASN A 16 1.83 -18.64 8.62
CA ASN A 16 1.23 -17.84 7.55
C ASN A 16 2.20 -17.67 6.37
N ASN A 17 3.47 -17.37 6.64
CA ASN A 17 4.48 -17.26 5.59
C ASN A 17 4.67 -18.58 4.82
N ARG A 18 4.71 -19.71 5.52
CA ARG A 18 4.79 -21.03 4.87
C ARG A 18 3.57 -21.32 4.01
N ILE A 19 2.37 -21.03 4.50
CA ILE A 19 1.12 -21.21 3.75
C ILE A 19 1.13 -20.33 2.49
N ARG A 20 1.47 -19.04 2.62
CA ARG A 20 1.56 -18.10 1.49
C ARG A 20 2.55 -18.58 0.43
N THR A 21 3.73 -19.06 0.83
CA THR A 21 4.72 -19.63 -0.10
C THR A 21 4.16 -20.82 -0.87
N CYS A 22 3.55 -21.78 -0.17
CA CYS A 22 2.95 -22.95 -0.82
C CYS A 22 1.83 -22.56 -1.80
N LEU A 23 0.95 -21.63 -1.40
CA LEU A 23 -0.15 -21.16 -2.25
C LEU A 23 0.36 -20.43 -3.49
N ARG A 24 1.36 -19.54 -3.36
CA ARG A 24 1.98 -18.86 -4.50
C ARG A 24 2.63 -19.83 -5.48
N GLN A 25 3.33 -20.86 -4.98
CA GLN A 25 3.92 -21.91 -5.83
C GLN A 25 2.86 -22.72 -6.58
N ALA A 26 1.76 -23.06 -5.90
CA ALA A 26 0.64 -23.76 -6.54
C ALA A 26 -0.04 -22.88 -7.60
N ALA A 27 -0.32 -21.61 -7.27
CA ALA A 27 -0.92 -20.66 -8.19
C ALA A 27 -0.06 -20.47 -9.45
N ALA A 28 1.26 -20.36 -9.32
CA ALA A 28 2.17 -20.28 -10.47
C ALA A 28 2.06 -21.48 -11.40
N LYS A 29 2.07 -22.71 -10.86
CA LYS A 29 1.90 -23.93 -11.65
C LYS A 29 0.53 -23.99 -12.33
N CYS A 30 -0.54 -23.65 -11.61
CA CYS A 30 -1.88 -23.64 -12.17
C CYS A 30 -2.02 -22.59 -13.29
N PHE A 31 -1.39 -21.42 -13.15
CA PHE A 31 -1.40 -20.37 -14.16
C PHE A 31 -0.63 -20.79 -15.42
N GLU A 32 0.58 -21.36 -15.26
CA GLU A 32 1.37 -21.93 -16.37
C GLU A 32 0.62 -23.02 -17.14
N GLN A 33 -0.18 -23.81 -16.43
CA GLN A 33 -1.02 -24.88 -17.01
C GLN A 33 -2.35 -24.36 -17.58
N GLY A 34 -2.62 -23.06 -17.51
CA GLY A 34 -3.87 -22.45 -17.98
C GLY A 34 -5.11 -22.84 -17.16
N GLN A 35 -4.92 -23.32 -15.92
CA GLN A 35 -6.00 -23.74 -15.03
C GLN A 35 -6.65 -22.55 -14.29
N ILE A 36 -5.92 -21.45 -14.13
CA ILE A 36 -6.41 -20.20 -13.55
C ILE A 36 -6.05 -19.04 -14.48
N ASN A 37 -6.83 -17.95 -14.42
CA ASN A 37 -6.56 -16.76 -15.22
C ASN A 37 -5.63 -15.77 -14.48
N ALA A 38 -5.28 -14.66 -15.12
CA ALA A 38 -4.37 -13.67 -14.55
C ALA A 38 -4.91 -12.98 -13.27
N ASN A 39 -6.23 -12.77 -13.19
CA ASN A 39 -6.85 -12.18 -11.99
C ASN A 39 -6.79 -13.15 -10.81
N ASP A 40 -7.09 -14.43 -11.06
CA ASP A 40 -6.99 -15.49 -10.04
C ASP A 40 -5.55 -15.67 -9.57
N TYR A 41 -4.58 -15.52 -10.47
CA TYR A 41 -3.15 -15.55 -10.15
C TYR A 41 -2.75 -14.37 -9.26
N ASP A 42 -3.09 -13.14 -9.65
CA ASP A 42 -2.71 -11.91 -8.93
C ASP A 42 -3.19 -11.92 -7.47
N ASP A 43 -4.34 -12.54 -7.17
CA ASP A 43 -4.91 -12.67 -5.82
C ASP A 43 -3.97 -13.32 -4.79
N PHE A 44 -2.98 -14.11 -5.22
CA PHE A 44 -1.99 -14.73 -4.34
C PHE A 44 -0.76 -13.84 -4.08
N PHE A 45 -0.59 -12.78 -4.85
CA PHE A 45 0.61 -11.93 -4.83
C PHE A 45 0.31 -10.53 -4.31
N ILE A 46 -0.82 -9.94 -4.67
CA ILE A 46 -1.17 -8.57 -4.30
C ILE A 46 -1.78 -8.46 -2.90
N SER A 47 -1.74 -7.25 -2.33
CA SER A 47 -2.41 -6.97 -1.05
C SER A 47 -3.92 -6.82 -1.21
N VAL A 48 -4.67 -6.97 -0.11
CA VAL A 48 -6.11 -6.70 -0.08
C VAL A 48 -6.40 -5.26 -0.52
N THR A 49 -5.61 -4.30 -0.04
CA THR A 49 -5.73 -2.89 -0.42
C THR A 49 -5.47 -2.66 -1.91
N GLU A 50 -4.48 -3.35 -2.50
CA GLU A 50 -4.29 -3.28 -3.95
C GLU A 50 -5.48 -3.87 -4.71
N LYS A 51 -6.06 -4.98 -4.24
CA LYS A 51 -7.26 -5.57 -4.83
C LYS A 51 -8.47 -4.63 -4.76
N GLU A 52 -8.64 -3.91 -3.65
CA GLU A 52 -9.67 -2.87 -3.50
C GLU A 52 -9.46 -1.73 -4.51
N ILE A 53 -8.21 -1.30 -4.72
CA ILE A 53 -7.85 -0.29 -5.74
C ILE A 53 -8.13 -0.80 -7.15
N VAL A 54 -7.80 -2.06 -7.45
CA VAL A 54 -8.12 -2.68 -8.74
C VAL A 54 -9.62 -2.59 -9.01
N ASN A 55 -10.42 -3.04 -8.05
CA ASN A 55 -11.87 -3.11 -8.20
C ASN A 55 -12.56 -1.74 -8.15
N GLY A 56 -12.01 -0.77 -7.42
CA GLY A 56 -12.62 0.56 -7.24
C GLY A 56 -12.11 1.63 -8.20
N ILE A 57 -10.96 1.43 -8.84
CA ILE A 57 -10.31 2.44 -9.69
C ILE A 57 -9.97 1.86 -11.06
N LEU A 58 -9.24 0.73 -11.11
CA LEU A 58 -8.61 0.28 -12.34
C LEU A 58 -9.57 -0.48 -13.27
N SER A 59 -10.56 -1.16 -12.69
CA SER A 59 -11.50 -2.02 -13.42
C SER A 59 -12.87 -1.38 -13.65
N VAL A 60 -13.10 -0.15 -13.18
CA VAL A 60 -14.40 0.53 -13.29
C VAL A 60 -14.38 1.63 -14.35
N PRO A 61 -15.43 1.74 -15.18
CA PRO A 61 -15.57 2.85 -16.09
C PRO A 61 -15.79 4.15 -15.29
N ASN A 62 -15.35 5.27 -15.86
CA ASN A 62 -15.56 6.61 -15.29
C ASN A 62 -15.00 6.79 -13.86
N ALA A 63 -13.93 6.07 -13.49
CA ALA A 63 -13.25 6.23 -12.19
C ALA A 63 -12.95 7.70 -11.86
N ASN A 64 -12.59 8.49 -12.88
CA ASN A 64 -12.31 9.92 -12.75
C ASN A 64 -13.46 10.79 -12.22
N GLN A 65 -14.71 10.32 -12.27
CA GLN A 65 -15.85 11.07 -11.76
C GLN A 65 -16.09 10.84 -10.26
N ARG A 66 -15.47 9.80 -9.67
CA ARG A 66 -15.86 9.27 -8.36
C ARG A 66 -14.68 9.01 -7.43
N THR A 67 -13.46 9.13 -7.96
CA THR A 67 -12.26 8.68 -7.27
C THR A 67 -11.25 9.82 -7.20
N LEU A 68 -10.74 10.05 -6.00
CA LEU A 68 -9.57 10.87 -5.71
C LEU A 68 -8.49 9.96 -5.15
N CYS A 69 -7.24 10.23 -5.50
CA CYS A 69 -6.09 9.48 -5.01
C CYS A 69 -5.12 10.43 -4.32
N PHE A 70 -4.81 10.15 -3.05
CA PHE A 70 -3.83 10.89 -2.28
C PHE A 70 -2.64 9.97 -2.01
N LEU A 71 -1.51 10.29 -2.62
CA LEU A 71 -0.28 9.52 -2.54
C LEU A 71 0.71 10.23 -1.64
N ARG A 72 1.36 9.47 -0.77
CA ARG A 72 2.52 9.92 -0.01
C ARG A 72 3.76 9.11 -0.40
N GLU A 73 4.84 9.83 -0.60
CA GLU A 73 6.21 9.33 -0.65
C GLU A 73 6.91 9.73 0.64
N ILE A 74 7.62 8.78 1.26
CA ILE A 74 8.29 9.00 2.54
C ILE A 74 9.80 8.92 2.31
N ASP A 75 10.47 10.06 2.35
CA ASP A 75 11.93 10.11 2.17
C ASP A 75 12.67 9.68 3.43
N GLY A 76 13.86 9.09 3.25
CA GLY A 76 14.75 8.75 4.35
C GLY A 76 14.30 7.56 5.18
N ILE A 77 13.16 6.94 4.88
CA ILE A 77 12.70 5.74 5.60
C ILE A 77 13.68 4.56 5.46
N TYR A 78 14.32 4.42 4.30
CA TYR A 78 15.31 3.35 4.06
C TYR A 78 16.57 3.48 4.92
N ASP A 79 16.88 4.68 5.41
CA ASP A 79 17.99 4.90 6.33
C ASP A 79 17.61 4.59 7.79
N HIS A 80 16.31 4.37 8.07
CA HIS A 80 15.74 4.23 9.40
C HIS A 80 14.97 2.90 9.59
N LEU A 81 15.32 1.85 8.85
CA LEU A 81 14.62 0.54 8.92
C LEU A 81 14.64 -0.11 10.30
N SER A 82 15.64 0.23 11.14
CA SER A 82 15.74 -0.26 12.51
C SER A 82 14.81 0.46 13.48
N ASP A 83 14.16 1.56 13.09
CA ASP A 83 13.12 2.19 13.90
C ASP A 83 11.92 1.22 14.01
N SER A 84 11.51 0.95 15.25
CA SER A 84 10.30 0.21 15.59
C SER A 84 9.02 0.67 14.87
N LYS A 85 8.97 1.92 14.40
CA LYS A 85 7.84 2.51 13.67
C LYS A 85 7.94 2.32 12.15
N ALA A 86 9.11 2.01 11.59
CA ALA A 86 9.32 1.89 10.16
C ALA A 86 8.43 0.82 9.53
N SER A 87 8.28 -0.33 10.20
CA SER A 87 7.44 -1.46 9.77
C SER A 87 5.94 -1.13 9.61
N ARG A 88 5.50 0.06 10.03
CA ARG A 88 4.13 0.56 9.78
C ARG A 88 3.95 1.17 8.39
N PHE A 89 5.04 1.47 7.70
CA PHE A 89 5.05 2.23 6.45
C PHE A 89 5.81 1.53 5.32
N ILE A 90 6.63 0.53 5.65
CA ILE A 90 7.35 -0.32 4.69
C ILE A 90 7.26 -1.77 5.14
N ASP A 91 7.07 -2.68 4.17
CA ASP A 91 7.04 -4.12 4.43
C ASP A 91 8.45 -4.64 4.69
N LEU A 92 8.65 -5.18 5.90
CA LEU A 92 9.93 -5.69 6.38
C LEU A 92 9.78 -7.13 6.84
N TYR A 93 10.79 -7.93 6.55
CA TYR A 93 11.07 -9.16 7.28
C TYR A 93 12.36 -9.00 8.08
N TYR A 94 12.61 -9.92 9.01
CA TYR A 94 13.79 -9.90 9.84
C TYR A 94 14.62 -11.13 9.56
N SER A 95 15.92 -10.95 9.35
CA SER A 95 16.89 -12.04 9.28
C SER A 95 17.04 -12.75 10.62
N ASP A 96 17.74 -13.89 10.62
CA ASP A 96 18.03 -14.65 11.83
C ASP A 96 18.83 -13.86 12.88
N ASP A 97 19.65 -12.89 12.44
CA ASP A 97 20.38 -11.95 13.30
C ASP A 97 19.56 -10.71 13.70
N GLY A 98 18.26 -10.69 13.38
CA GLY A 98 17.31 -9.66 13.79
C GLY A 98 17.40 -8.36 13.01
N LYS A 99 18.13 -8.31 11.88
CA LYS A 99 18.20 -7.12 11.03
C LYS A 99 16.97 -7.01 10.14
N PRO A 100 16.39 -5.80 9.99
CA PRO A 100 15.30 -5.58 9.06
C PRO A 100 15.80 -5.69 7.62
N ILE A 101 15.04 -6.36 6.77
CA ILE A 101 15.26 -6.47 5.33
C ILE A 101 13.97 -6.10 4.61
N ILE A 102 14.10 -5.30 3.56
CA ILE A 102 12.98 -4.85 2.74
C ILE A 102 12.41 -6.01 1.93
N ASP A 103 11.08 -6.13 1.94
CA ASP A 103 10.36 -6.98 1.00
C ASP A 103 10.32 -6.30 -0.39
N ASN A 104 11.35 -6.58 -1.20
CA ASN A 104 11.50 -6.00 -2.53
C ASN A 104 10.33 -6.32 -3.48
N GLU A 105 9.66 -7.46 -3.30
CA GLU A 105 8.51 -7.82 -4.14
C GLU A 105 7.34 -6.89 -3.83
N ALA A 106 7.02 -6.71 -2.54
CA ALA A 106 5.98 -5.80 -2.09
C ALA A 106 6.27 -4.35 -2.51
N GLU A 107 7.53 -3.92 -2.40
CA GLU A 107 7.96 -2.59 -2.83
C GLU A 107 7.79 -2.39 -4.36
N GLN A 108 8.17 -3.36 -5.17
CA GLN A 108 7.98 -3.30 -6.62
C GLN A 108 6.52 -3.24 -7.02
N LEU A 109 5.65 -4.03 -6.37
CA LEU A 109 4.21 -4.02 -6.59
C LEU A 109 3.62 -2.65 -6.22
N LEU A 110 3.98 -2.10 -5.05
CA LEU A 110 3.53 -0.78 -4.61
C LEU A 110 3.98 0.32 -5.57
N ASN A 111 5.24 0.29 -6.03
CA ASN A 111 5.76 1.25 -6.99
C ASN A 111 5.05 1.16 -8.34
N ARG A 112 4.80 -0.05 -8.84
CA ARG A 112 4.02 -0.26 -10.08
C ARG A 112 2.60 0.29 -9.92
N LEU A 113 1.96 0.10 -8.77
CA LEU A 113 0.63 0.61 -8.49
C LEU A 113 0.61 2.15 -8.49
N LYS A 114 1.50 2.78 -7.73
CA LYS A 114 1.58 4.24 -7.56
C LYS A 114 2.03 4.98 -8.82
N CYS A 115 3.06 4.48 -9.51
CA CYS A 115 3.73 5.22 -10.58
C CYS A 115 3.22 4.87 -11.98
N THR A 116 2.55 3.72 -12.15
CA THR A 116 2.06 3.29 -13.46
C THR A 116 0.56 3.07 -13.47
N ARG A 117 0.03 2.20 -12.61
CA ARG A 117 -1.37 1.76 -12.73
C ARG A 117 -2.36 2.89 -12.40
N ILE A 118 -2.16 3.59 -11.29
CA ILE A 118 -3.03 4.70 -10.87
C ILE A 118 -2.96 5.88 -11.87
N PRO A 119 -1.77 6.39 -12.27
CA PRO A 119 -1.66 7.47 -13.24
C PRO A 119 -2.24 7.14 -14.62
N ASN A 120 -2.27 5.87 -15.02
CA ASN A 120 -2.90 5.45 -16.27
C ASN A 120 -4.44 5.37 -16.18
N ALA A 121 -5.00 5.23 -14.98
CA ALA A 121 -6.44 5.11 -14.77
C ALA A 121 -7.12 6.43 -14.38
N LEU A 122 -6.39 7.31 -13.67
CA LEU A 122 -6.89 8.60 -13.20
C LEU A 122 -6.21 9.77 -13.91
N GLN A 123 -6.99 10.82 -14.15
CA GLN A 123 -6.52 12.12 -14.59
C GLN A 123 -5.70 12.77 -13.47
N SER A 124 -4.70 13.56 -13.86
CA SER A 124 -3.76 14.18 -12.92
C SER A 124 -4.42 15.11 -11.89
N ASN A 125 -5.55 15.73 -12.22
CA ASN A 125 -6.33 16.56 -11.29
C ASN A 125 -7.00 15.76 -10.16
N ASN A 126 -7.13 14.45 -10.30
CA ASN A 126 -7.63 13.55 -9.25
C ASN A 126 -6.51 12.91 -8.43
N ILE A 127 -5.24 13.21 -8.72
CA ILE A 127 -4.08 12.64 -8.04
C ILE A 127 -3.33 13.73 -7.29
N TYR A 128 -3.24 13.59 -5.98
CA TYR A 128 -2.55 14.48 -5.07
C TYR A 128 -1.33 13.76 -4.52
N SER A 129 -0.14 14.33 -4.70
CA SER A 129 1.11 13.71 -4.28
C SER A 129 1.82 14.57 -3.24
N TYR A 130 2.26 13.93 -2.16
CA TYR A 130 2.99 14.57 -1.08
C TYR A 130 4.31 13.85 -0.85
N LYS A 131 5.34 14.66 -0.62
CA LYS A 131 6.66 14.20 -0.23
C LYS A 131 6.87 14.56 1.23
N VAL A 132 7.15 13.57 2.07
CA VAL A 132 7.20 13.72 3.53
C VAL A 132 8.49 13.09 4.04
N HIS A 133 9.27 13.86 4.79
CA HIS A 133 10.55 13.37 5.29
C HIS A 133 10.36 12.52 6.55
N TRP A 134 11.10 11.41 6.66
CA TRP A 134 11.18 10.65 7.91
C TRP A 134 11.93 11.46 8.97
N THR A 135 11.50 11.36 10.23
CA THR A 135 12.17 12.01 11.36
C THR A 135 12.55 10.95 12.40
N GLU A 136 13.36 11.31 13.40
CA GLU A 136 13.68 10.43 14.53
C GLU A 136 12.42 9.91 15.27
N ASN A 137 11.33 10.67 15.20
CA ASN A 137 10.05 10.29 15.78
C ASN A 137 9.12 9.54 14.80
N GLY A 138 9.61 9.23 13.59
CA GLY A 138 8.81 8.75 12.46
C GLY A 138 7.79 9.80 11.99
N ILE A 139 6.77 9.37 11.27
CA ILE A 139 5.69 10.26 10.83
C ILE A 139 4.73 10.56 12.00
N ASN A 140 4.65 11.83 12.39
CA ASN A 140 3.84 12.29 13.53
C ASN A 140 3.26 13.70 13.32
N ARG A 141 2.26 14.07 14.15
CA ARG A 141 1.53 15.34 13.98
C ARG A 141 2.37 16.59 14.22
N HIS A 142 3.32 16.53 15.15
CA HIS A 142 4.11 17.71 15.54
C HIS A 142 5.08 18.09 14.42
N ASP A 143 5.88 17.13 13.97
CA ASP A 143 6.95 17.38 13.00
C ASP A 143 6.44 17.54 11.56
N HIS A 144 5.20 17.09 11.28
CA HIS A 144 4.62 17.08 9.92
C HIS A 144 3.35 17.92 9.83
N ILE A 145 3.20 18.93 10.69
CA ILE A 145 1.99 19.76 10.75
C ILE A 145 1.67 20.47 9.43
N GLU A 146 2.69 20.92 8.70
CA GLU A 146 2.53 21.58 7.40
C GLU A 146 1.96 20.61 6.35
N TYR A 147 2.53 19.42 6.24
CA TYR A 147 2.03 18.36 5.37
C TYR A 147 0.57 17.99 5.73
N ILE A 148 0.29 17.76 7.01
CA ILE A 148 -1.05 17.37 7.47
C ILE A 148 -2.07 18.47 7.18
N SER A 149 -1.70 19.73 7.41
CA SER A 149 -2.59 20.87 7.13
C SER A 149 -2.89 20.97 5.64
N LYS A 150 -1.85 20.89 4.80
CA LYS A 150 -2.02 20.90 3.35
C LYS A 150 -2.88 19.73 2.86
N PHE A 151 -2.63 18.52 3.35
CA PHE A 151 -3.44 17.34 3.01
C PHE A 151 -4.91 17.54 3.38
N ASN A 152 -5.19 18.10 4.56
CA ASN A 152 -6.56 18.36 4.99
C ASN A 152 -7.28 19.38 4.09
N ASP A 153 -6.59 20.46 3.73
CA ASP A 153 -7.13 21.50 2.85
C ASP A 153 -7.41 20.93 1.45
N ASP A 154 -6.41 20.27 0.85
CA ASP A 154 -6.56 19.63 -0.47
C ASP A 154 -7.68 18.58 -0.46
N PHE A 155 -7.77 17.75 0.60
CA PHE A 155 -8.81 16.75 0.75
C PHE A 155 -10.20 17.37 0.85
N TYR A 156 -10.35 18.41 1.68
CA TYR A 156 -11.62 19.11 1.86
C TYR A 156 -12.10 19.73 0.54
N ASP A 157 -11.22 20.47 -0.14
CA ASP A 157 -11.55 21.15 -1.38
C ASP A 157 -11.88 20.16 -2.50
N ALA A 158 -11.11 19.08 -2.63
CA ALA A 158 -11.33 18.06 -3.65
C ALA A 158 -12.67 17.31 -3.47
N ILE A 159 -13.01 16.93 -2.23
CA ILE A 159 -14.29 16.27 -1.92
C ILE A 159 -15.46 17.21 -2.18
N LYS A 160 -15.35 18.47 -1.74
CA LYS A 160 -16.37 19.48 -1.98
C LYS A 160 -16.61 19.68 -3.48
N GLN A 161 -15.56 19.77 -4.27
CA GLN A 161 -15.65 19.89 -5.72
C GLN A 161 -16.31 18.66 -6.36
N GLN A 162 -16.00 17.44 -5.91
CA GLN A 162 -16.67 16.24 -6.40
C GLN A 162 -18.18 16.25 -6.10
N ILE A 163 -18.58 16.66 -4.91
CA ILE A 163 -20.00 16.78 -4.53
C ILE A 163 -20.70 17.81 -5.41
N ASP A 164 -20.11 19.00 -5.58
CA ASP A 164 -20.68 20.07 -6.39
C ASP A 164 -20.84 19.64 -7.86
N ASN A 165 -19.89 18.86 -8.41
CA ASN A 165 -19.98 18.32 -9.76
C ASN A 165 -21.09 17.26 -9.88
N CYS A 166 -21.28 16.43 -8.85
CA CYS A 166 -22.33 15.42 -8.81
C CYS A 166 -23.73 16.04 -8.73
N VAL A 167 -23.90 17.10 -7.93
CA VAL A 167 -25.21 17.78 -7.75
C VAL A 167 -25.61 18.62 -8.97
N LYS A 168 -24.62 19.10 -9.75
CA LYS A 168 -24.87 19.89 -10.97
C LYS A 168 -25.09 19.04 -12.23
N SER A 169 -24.84 17.73 -12.16
CA SER A 169 -25.02 16.76 -13.25
C SER A 169 -26.43 16.19 -13.26
#